data_AF-A0A7V8VRW3-F1
#
_entry.id   AF-A0A7V8VRW3-F1
#
_cell.length_a   1.000
_cell.length_b   1.000
_cell.length_c   1.000
_cell.angle_alpha   90.00
_cell.angle_beta   90.00
_cell.angle_gamma   90.00
#
_symmetry.space_group_name_H-M   'P 1'
#
loop_
_entity.id
_entity.type
_entity.pdbx_description
1 polymer ?
#
loop_
_entity_poly.entity_id
_entity_poly.type
_entity_poly.pdbx_seq_one_letter_code
_entity_poly.pdbx_strand_id
1 'polypeptide(L)'
;MKVLSEWLTQRVENAPTSEHRNLPQMPAMRIRMAWQKLKSEATDEDELWAFENPANTRKKLGHHAGYALVRKGKIIKSTIVTSG
;
A
#
# COMPACT_ATOMS: atom_id res chain seq x y z
N MET A 1 9.10 4.83 7.86
CA MET A 1 9.87 4.27 6.72
C MET A 1 9.49 5.02 5.45
N LYS A 2 10.45 5.32 4.57
CA LYS A 2 10.19 6.02 3.31
C LYS A 2 9.96 4.99 2.19
N VAL A 3 8.77 4.98 1.60
CA VAL A 3 8.47 4.15 0.43
C VAL A 3 9.06 4.83 -0.80
N LEU A 4 9.68 4.05 -1.67
CA LEU A 4 10.27 4.54 -2.91
C LEU A 4 9.30 4.31 -4.07
N SER A 5 9.30 5.20 -5.06
CA SER A 5 8.41 5.08 -6.23
C SER A 5 8.68 3.79 -7.04
N GLU A 6 9.91 3.28 -7.00
CA GLU A 6 10.29 1.98 -7.59
C GLU A 6 9.64 0.77 -6.91
N TRP A 7 9.05 0.93 -5.72
CA TRP A 7 8.36 -0.15 -5.02
C TRP A 7 6.86 -0.19 -5.36
N LEU A 8 6.37 0.81 -6.10
CA LEU A 8 4.98 0.83 -6.56
C LEU A 8 4.76 -0.31 -7.55
N THR A 9 3.75 -1.13 -7.31
CA THR A 9 3.48 -2.32 -8.10
C THR A 9 2.29 -2.10 -9.03
N GLN A 10 1.13 -1.78 -8.45
CA GLN A 10 -0.12 -1.67 -9.18
C GLN A 10 -0.92 -0.45 -8.72
N ARG A 11 -1.55 0.26 -9.66
CA ARG A 11 -2.57 1.27 -9.35
C ARG A 11 -3.85 0.58 -8.85
N VAL A 12 -4.41 1.09 -7.75
CA VAL A 12 -5.53 0.48 -7.03
C VAL A 12 -6.67 1.50 -6.91
N GLU A 13 -7.52 1.54 -7.93
CA GLU A 13 -8.67 2.46 -7.96
C GLU A 13 -9.82 1.99 -7.08
N ASN A 14 -9.97 0.67 -6.97
CA ASN A 14 -11.03 0.00 -6.23
C ASN A 14 -10.54 -0.58 -4.91
N ALA A 15 -11.47 -0.81 -3.98
CA ALA A 15 -11.13 -1.44 -2.70
C ALA A 15 -10.43 -2.78 -2.94
N PRO A 16 -9.40 -3.12 -2.17
CA PRO A 16 -8.64 -4.34 -2.38
C PRO A 16 -9.49 -5.53 -1.90
N THR A 17 -10.16 -6.19 -2.83
CA THR A 17 -11.12 -7.28 -2.56
C THR A 17 -10.60 -8.66 -2.98
N SER A 18 -9.58 -8.73 -3.83
CA SER A 18 -9.11 -9.99 -4.44
C SER A 18 -7.94 -10.62 -3.69
N GLU A 19 -6.89 -9.86 -3.37
CA GLU A 19 -5.68 -10.40 -2.74
C GLU A 19 -5.87 -10.77 -1.26
N HIS A 20 -6.90 -10.24 -0.62
CA HIS A 20 -7.16 -10.40 0.82
C HIS A 20 -8.08 -11.57 1.17
N ARG A 21 -8.66 -12.26 0.17
CA ARG A 21 -9.57 -13.41 0.43
C ARG A 21 -8.88 -14.57 1.14
N ASN A 22 -7.57 -14.69 0.96
CA ASN A 22 -6.76 -15.77 1.54
C ASN A 22 -6.17 -15.39 2.91
N LEU A 23 -6.38 -14.16 3.38
CA LEU A 23 -5.90 -13.72 4.68
C LEU A 23 -6.93 -14.02 5.78
N PRO A 24 -6.47 -14.27 7.02
CA PRO A 24 -7.37 -14.28 8.16
C PRO A 24 -8.15 -12.95 8.27
N GLN A 25 -9.37 -13.01 8.80
CA GLN A 25 -10.31 -11.87 8.80
C GLN A 25 -9.71 -10.58 9.40
N MET A 26 -8.93 -10.70 10.48
CA MET A 26 -8.37 -9.55 11.19
C MET A 26 -7.31 -8.80 10.36
N PRO A 27 -6.29 -9.45 9.77
CA PRO A 27 -5.42 -8.84 8.77
C PRO A 27 -6.17 -8.21 7.59
N ALA A 28 -7.14 -8.92 7.01
CA ALA A 28 -7.92 -8.40 5.88
C ALA A 28 -8.67 -7.11 6.25
N MET A 29 -9.26 -7.06 7.44
CA MET A 29 -9.92 -5.86 7.96
C MET A 29 -8.95 -4.70 8.15
N ARG A 30 -7.77 -4.94 8.75
CA ARG A 30 -6.74 -3.90 8.94
C ARG A 30 -6.29 -3.30 7.62
N ILE A 31 -6.05 -4.14 6.62
CA ILE A 31 -5.68 -3.72 5.27
C ILE A 31 -6.78 -2.84 4.67
N ARG A 32 -8.04 -3.28 4.75
CA ARG A 32 -9.17 -2.51 4.24
C ARG A 32 -9.29 -1.14 4.93
N MET A 33 -9.16 -1.08 6.25
CA MET A 33 -9.22 0.18 7.00
C MET A 33 -8.07 1.11 6.64
N ALA A 34 -6.86 0.58 6.48
CA ALA A 34 -5.69 1.37 6.10
C ALA A 34 -5.84 1.95 4.68
N TRP A 35 -6.35 1.15 3.74
CA TRP A 35 -6.70 1.61 2.39
C TRP A 35 -7.79 2.67 2.41
N GLN A 36 -8.88 2.45 3.18
CA GLN A 36 -9.98 3.41 3.30
C GLN A 36 -9.51 4.75 3.88
N LYS A 37 -8.64 4.71 4.90
CA LYS A 37 -8.08 5.91 5.50
C LYS A 37 -7.26 6.71 4.49
N LEU A 38 -6.36 6.06 3.74
CA LEU A 38 -5.62 6.72 2.66
C LEU A 38 -6.56 7.29 1.61
N LYS A 39 -7.56 6.52 1.17
CA LYS A 39 -8.51 7.00 0.16
C LYS A 39 -9.35 8.18 0.64
N SER A 40 -9.71 8.23 1.93
CA SER A 40 -10.44 9.38 2.50
C SER A 40 -9.63 10.68 2.56
N GLU A 41 -8.30 10.57 2.52
CA GLU A 41 -7.38 11.71 2.50
C GLU A 41 -6.92 12.06 1.08
N ALA A 42 -7.33 11.27 0.08
CA ALA A 42 -7.01 11.50 -1.32
C ALA A 42 -7.82 12.67 -1.89
N THR A 43 -7.19 13.43 -2.76
CA THR A 43 -7.82 14.43 -3.63
C THR A 43 -7.97 13.87 -5.03
N ASP A 44 -8.70 14.57 -5.90
CA ASP A 44 -8.94 14.12 -7.29
C ASP A 44 -7.65 13.99 -8.12
N GLU A 45 -6.57 14.69 -7.74
CA GLU A 45 -5.26 14.58 -8.40
C GLU A 45 -4.40 13.41 -7.86
N ASP A 46 -4.87 12.69 -6.84
CA ASP A 46 -4.12 11.62 -6.21
C ASP A 46 -4.45 10.25 -6.80
N GLU A 47 -3.39 9.50 -7.07
CA GLU A 47 -3.47 8.12 -7.47
C GLU A 47 -3.15 7.22 -6.29
N LEU A 48 -3.98 6.21 -6.07
CA LEU A 48 -3.72 5.22 -5.04
C LEU A 48 -2.99 4.03 -5.66
N TRP A 49 -1.88 3.63 -5.07
CA TRP A 49 -1.01 2.57 -5.55
C TRP A 49 -0.74 1.55 -4.45
N ALA A 50 -0.71 0.27 -4.78
CA ALA A 50 -0.08 -0.74 -3.96
C ALA A 50 1.44 -0.65 -4.11
N PHE A 51 2.16 -1.01 -3.06
CA PHE A 51 3.61 -1.13 -3.09
C PHE A 51 4.07 -2.37 -2.33
N GLU A 52 5.23 -2.88 -2.72
CA GLU A 52 5.93 -3.96 -2.05
C GLU A 52 7.44 -3.74 -2.18
N ASN A 53 8.18 -3.90 -1.08
CA ASN A 53 9.62 -3.76 -1.13
C ASN A 53 10.29 -4.96 -1.85
N PRO A 54 11.28 -4.71 -2.71
CA PRO A 54 11.93 -5.74 -3.50
C PRO A 54 12.73 -6.70 -2.61
N ALA A 55 12.87 -7.96 -3.06
CA ALA A 55 13.44 -9.05 -2.27
C ALA A 55 14.86 -8.76 -1.73
N ASN A 56 15.66 -8.01 -2.48
CA ASN A 56 17.01 -7.57 -2.08
C ASN A 56 17.01 -6.66 -0.82
N THR A 57 15.92 -5.93 -0.57
CA THR A 57 15.78 -5.07 0.61
C THR A 57 15.15 -5.79 1.81
N ARG A 58 14.46 -6.91 1.59
CA ARG A 58 13.77 -7.67 2.65
C ARG A 58 14.71 -8.19 3.73
N LYS A 59 15.93 -8.60 3.37
CA LYS A 59 16.93 -9.07 4.35
C LYS A 59 17.33 -7.99 5.37
N LYS A 60 17.24 -6.71 4.99
CA LYS A 60 17.65 -5.58 5.86
C LYS A 60 16.46 -4.91 6.53
N LEU A 61 15.32 -4.85 5.85
CA LEU A 61 14.17 -4.04 6.27
C LEU A 61 12.96 -4.89 6.68
N GLY A 62 12.93 -6.20 6.40
CA GLY A 62 11.72 -7.02 6.52
C GLY A 62 10.83 -6.90 5.29
N HIS A 63 9.73 -7.67 5.26
CA HIS A 63 8.74 -7.59 4.20
C HIS A 63 7.76 -6.45 4.48
N HIS A 64 7.76 -5.46 3.59
CA HIS A 64 6.90 -4.29 3.65
C HIS A 64 6.05 -4.20 2.40
N ALA A 65 4.74 -4.36 2.60
CA ALA A 65 3.75 -4.11 1.58
C ALA A 65 2.63 -3.23 2.13
N GLY A 66 1.97 -2.50 1.24
CA GLY A 66 0.96 -1.52 1.63
C GLY A 66 0.45 -0.69 0.48
N TYR A 67 -0.05 0.51 0.82
CA TYR A 67 -0.63 1.43 -0.13
C TYR A 67 -0.01 2.82 -0.01
N ALA A 68 0.12 3.51 -1.13
CA ALA A 68 0.66 4.85 -1.25
C ALA A 68 -0.29 5.75 -2.05
N LEU A 69 -0.40 7.00 -1.63
CA LEU A 69 -0.94 8.08 -2.45
C LEU A 69 0.19 8.70 -3.25
N VAL A 70 -0.03 8.83 -4.55
CA VAL A 70 0.92 9.33 -5.52
C VAL A 70 0.29 10.53 -6.23
N ARG A 71 0.93 11.69 -6.14
CA ARG A 71 0.53 12.91 -6.86
C ARG A 71 1.63 13.30 -7.82
N LYS A 72 1.32 13.41 -9.12
CA LYS A 72 2.29 13.83 -10.15
C LYS A 72 3.59 13.02 -10.09
N GLY A 73 3.48 11.70 -9.91
CA GLY A 73 4.61 10.76 -9.82
C GLY A 73 5.36 10.74 -8.48
N LYS A 74 4.92 11.50 -7.46
CA LYS A 74 5.55 11.55 -6.14
C LYS A 74 4.67 10.90 -5.08
N ILE A 75 5.25 10.03 -4.27
CA ILE A 75 4.56 9.49 -3.09
C ILE A 75 4.41 10.60 -2.06
N ILE A 76 3.17 10.98 -1.78
CA ILE A 76 2.82 12.01 -0.78
C ILE A 76 2.48 11.41 0.58
N LYS A 77 1.94 10.18 0.59
CA LYS A 77 1.59 9.45 1.81
C LYS A 77 1.63 7.95 1.56
N SER A 78 1.91 7.18 2.59
CA SER A 78 1.92 5.71 2.51
C SER A 78 1.51 5.08 3.83
N THR A 79 0.88 3.91 3.76
CA THR A 79 0.59 3.04 4.90
C THR A 79 1.18 1.65 4.63
N ILE A 80 1.83 1.07 5.62
CA ILE A 80 2.30 -0.32 5.59
C ILE A 80 1.23 -1.17 6.25
N VAL A 81 0.80 -2.23 5.56
CA VAL A 81 -0.27 -3.13 6.06
C VAL A 81 0.25 -4.53 6.38
N THR A 82 1.43 -4.87 5.85
CA THR A 82 2.17 -6.09 6.18
C THR A 82 3.58 -5.69 6.60
N SER A 83 3.95 -6.09 7.82
CA SER A 83 5.32 -6.07 8.32
C SER A 83 5.63 -7.48 8.82
N GLY A 84 6.23 -8.28 7.95
CA GLY A 84 6.69 -9.63 8.24
C GLY A 84 8.19 -9.65 8.45
#